data_AF-A0A8D8ZAL6-F1
#
_entry.id   AF-A0A8D8ZAL6-F1
#
_cell.length_a   1.000
_cell.length_b   1.000
_cell.length_c   1.000
_cell.angle_alpha   90.00
_cell.angle_beta   90.00
_cell.angle_gamma   90.00
#
_symmetry.space_group_name_H-M   'P 1'
#
loop_
_entity.id
_entity.type
_entity.pdbx_description
1 polymer ?
#
loop_
_entity_poly.entity_id
_entity_poly.type
_entity_poly.pdbx_seq_one_letter_code
_entity_poly.pdbx_strand_id
1 'polypeptide(L)'
;LRNDDALLLKINSQIKLNYNIINPYNFLDNTAPNIISKRIKKPISFYKMSSKLKYISRKTNWIIIEGAGGWFTPISKIKRISDWVLKENIPIILVVGIKLGCINHALLTVEVIKKTGLVLKGWIANNINIKTIWHNEYINTLKNNLCINFLGEIPYLNKNNK
;
A
#
# COMPACT_ATOMS: atom_id res chain seq x y z
N LEU A 1 3.50 18.43 -10.77
CA LEU A 1 3.70 17.74 -9.48
C LEU A 1 3.57 16.24 -9.67
N ARG A 2 4.61 15.47 -9.35
CA ARG A 2 4.63 14.01 -9.48
C ARG A 2 5.34 13.42 -8.26
N ASN A 3 4.68 12.51 -7.56
CA ASN A 3 5.26 11.66 -6.52
C ASN A 3 6.12 10.56 -7.18
N ASP A 4 7.26 10.26 -6.55
CA ASP A 4 8.29 9.36 -7.08
C ASP A 4 7.80 7.90 -7.17
N ASP A 5 7.05 7.41 -6.17
CA ASP A 5 6.50 6.05 -6.19
C ASP A 5 5.53 5.85 -7.37
N ALA A 6 4.64 6.82 -7.59
CA ALA A 6 3.72 6.82 -8.72
C ALA A 6 4.46 6.94 -10.08
N LEU A 7 5.63 7.57 -10.11
CA LEU A 7 6.49 7.60 -11.30
C LEU A 7 7.15 6.25 -11.55
N LEU A 8 7.67 5.60 -10.51
CA LEU A 8 8.25 4.26 -10.59
C LEU A 8 7.21 3.24 -11.06
N LEU A 9 5.99 3.28 -10.51
CA LEU A 9 4.88 2.46 -10.98
C LEU A 9 4.57 2.70 -12.45
N LYS A 10 4.62 3.96 -12.90
CA LYS A 10 4.37 4.31 -14.31
C LYS A 10 5.45 3.78 -15.24
N ILE A 11 6.73 3.90 -14.87
CA ILE A 11 7.86 3.47 -15.70
C ILE A 11 7.89 1.93 -15.81
N ASN A 12 7.55 1.23 -14.74
CA ASN A 12 7.49 -0.24 -14.71
C ASN A 12 6.14 -0.82 -15.17
N SER A 13 5.22 0.02 -15.65
CA SER A 13 3.93 -0.44 -16.18
C SER A 13 4.01 -0.67 -17.69
N GLN A 14 3.46 -1.79 -18.15
CA GLN A 14 3.33 -2.08 -19.58
C GLN A 14 2.37 -1.11 -20.29
N ILE A 15 1.41 -0.52 -19.56
CA ILE A 15 0.44 0.42 -20.12
C ILE A 15 0.86 1.87 -19.87
N LYS A 16 0.93 2.67 -20.94
CA LYS A 16 1.20 4.11 -20.82
C LYS A 16 -0.08 4.87 -20.51
N LEU A 17 -0.21 5.32 -19.27
CA LEU A 17 -1.34 6.16 -18.83
C LEU A 17 -0.89 7.58 -18.45
N ASN A 18 -1.83 8.51 -18.58
CA ASN A 18 -1.63 9.88 -18.09
C ASN A 18 -1.46 9.86 -16.56
N TYR A 19 -0.54 10.69 -16.05
CA TYR A 19 -0.19 10.68 -14.62
C TYR A 19 -1.41 10.89 -13.72
N ASN A 20 -2.32 11.80 -14.10
CA ASN A 20 -3.53 12.11 -13.35
C ASN A 20 -4.57 10.96 -13.33
N ILE A 21 -4.34 9.90 -14.11
CA ILE A 21 -5.13 8.66 -14.08
C ILE A 21 -4.54 7.71 -13.02
N ILE A 22 -3.21 7.59 -12.97
CA ILE A 22 -2.48 6.74 -12.03
C ILE A 22 -2.55 7.32 -10.61
N ASN A 23 -2.24 8.61 -10.47
CA ASN A 23 -2.31 9.34 -9.21
C ASN A 23 -3.27 10.55 -9.34
N PRO A 24 -4.58 10.34 -9.14
CA PRO A 24 -5.59 11.40 -9.29
C PRO A 24 -5.55 12.45 -8.17
N TYR A 25 -4.81 12.19 -7.09
CA TYR A 25 -4.65 13.04 -5.91
C TYR A 25 -3.18 13.13 -5.50
N ASN A 26 -2.48 14.12 -6.07
CA ASN A 26 -1.15 14.51 -5.64
C ASN A 26 -1.21 15.72 -4.71
N PHE A 27 -0.45 15.63 -3.62
CA PHE A 27 -0.23 16.70 -2.65
C PHE A 27 1.28 16.92 -2.52
N LEU A 28 1.70 18.17 -2.27
CA LEU A 28 3.11 18.54 -2.14
C LEU A 28 3.70 18.13 -0.79
N ASP A 29 2.95 18.35 0.27
CA ASP A 29 3.43 18.17 1.63
C ASP A 29 3.41 16.69 2.03
N ASN A 30 4.51 16.23 2.63
CA ASN A 30 4.64 14.88 3.20
C ASN A 30 3.88 14.80 4.54
N THR A 31 2.55 14.83 4.46
CA THR A 31 1.66 14.75 5.62
C THR A 31 0.43 13.88 5.32
N ALA A 32 -0.38 13.61 6.35
CA ALA A 32 -1.56 12.77 6.21
C ALA A 32 -2.56 13.38 5.18
N PRO A 33 -3.17 12.56 4.31
CA PRO A 33 -4.05 13.05 3.25
C PRO A 33 -5.21 13.92 3.73
N ASN A 34 -5.82 13.61 4.88
CA ASN A 34 -6.88 14.42 5.48
C ASN A 34 -6.42 15.83 5.89
N ILE A 35 -5.17 15.99 6.34
CA ILE A 35 -4.63 17.27 6.79
C ILE A 35 -4.44 18.18 5.57
N ILE A 36 -3.71 17.70 4.56
CA ILE A 36 -3.38 18.52 3.40
C ILE A 36 -4.60 18.79 2.52
N SER A 37 -5.46 17.78 2.28
CA SER A 37 -6.69 17.98 1.50
C SER A 37 -7.62 19.03 2.10
N LYS A 38 -7.73 19.08 3.44
CA LYS A 38 -8.47 20.13 4.15
C LYS A 38 -7.79 21.50 4.00
N ARG A 39 -6.46 21.57 4.19
CA ARG A 39 -5.69 22.82 4.11
C ARG A 39 -5.83 23.50 2.74
N ILE A 40 -5.74 22.74 1.66
CA ILE A 40 -5.83 23.27 0.28
C ILE A 40 -7.24 23.22 -0.31
N LYS A 41 -8.26 22.91 0.50
CA LYS A 41 -9.68 22.79 0.09
C LYS A 41 -9.89 21.87 -1.12
N LYS A 42 -9.13 20.77 -1.19
CA LYS A 42 -9.19 19.77 -2.28
C LYS A 42 -9.62 18.41 -1.73
N PRO A 43 -10.93 18.17 -1.51
CA PRO A 43 -11.40 16.95 -0.88
C PRO A 43 -11.11 15.69 -1.72
N ILE A 44 -10.76 14.61 -1.02
CA ILE A 44 -10.53 13.30 -1.63
C ILE A 44 -11.87 12.58 -1.78
N SER A 45 -12.20 12.16 -3.00
CA SER A 45 -13.48 11.55 -3.36
C SER A 45 -13.28 10.10 -3.77
N PHE A 46 -13.95 9.19 -3.06
CA PHE A 46 -14.03 7.78 -3.45
C PHE A 46 -14.60 7.62 -4.85
N TYR A 47 -15.60 8.41 -5.25
CA TYR A 47 -16.14 8.34 -6.61
C TYR A 47 -15.06 8.60 -7.67
N LYS A 48 -14.21 9.61 -7.44
CA LYS A 48 -13.09 9.88 -8.35
C LYS A 48 -12.09 8.73 -8.36
N MET A 49 -11.75 8.16 -7.21
CA MET A 49 -10.85 7.00 -7.14
C MET A 49 -11.43 5.78 -7.88
N SER A 50 -12.67 5.40 -7.59
CA SER A 50 -13.37 4.26 -8.22
C SER A 50 -13.53 4.44 -9.72
N SER A 51 -13.85 5.65 -10.19
CA SER A 51 -13.96 5.92 -11.64
C SER A 51 -12.62 5.79 -12.37
N LYS A 52 -11.49 6.17 -11.73
CA LYS A 52 -10.16 5.92 -12.29
C LYS A 52 -9.79 4.45 -12.26
N LEU A 53 -10.08 3.73 -11.17
CA LEU A 53 -9.89 2.28 -11.11
C LEU A 53 -10.65 1.56 -12.23
N LYS A 54 -11.95 1.88 -12.41
CA LYS A 54 -12.79 1.33 -13.50
C LYS A 54 -12.29 1.70 -14.89
N TYR A 55 -11.67 2.87 -15.04
CA TYR A 55 -11.05 3.25 -16.31
C TYR A 55 -9.81 2.40 -16.61
N ILE A 56 -8.95 2.20 -15.61
CA ILE A 56 -7.72 1.41 -15.74
C ILE A 56 -8.06 -0.07 -15.99
N SER A 57 -9.06 -0.63 -15.30
CA SER A 57 -9.44 -2.04 -15.44
C SER A 57 -9.94 -2.44 -16.83
N ARG A 58 -10.36 -1.48 -17.65
CA ARG A 58 -10.71 -1.74 -19.07
C ARG A 58 -9.48 -1.85 -19.98
N LYS A 59 -8.28 -1.56 -19.46
CA LYS A 59 -7.05 -1.47 -20.24
C LYS A 59 -5.98 -2.50 -19.86
N THR A 60 -6.18 -3.22 -18.76
CA THR A 60 -5.24 -4.21 -18.25
C THR A 60 -5.97 -5.27 -17.46
N ASN A 61 -5.43 -6.48 -17.48
CA ASN A 61 -5.94 -7.62 -16.71
C ASN A 61 -5.40 -7.62 -15.27
N TRP A 62 -4.34 -6.85 -15.00
CA TRP A 62 -3.70 -6.76 -13.70
C TRP A 62 -3.49 -5.32 -13.28
N ILE A 63 -3.85 -5.00 -12.04
CA ILE A 63 -3.69 -3.69 -11.42
C ILE A 63 -3.09 -3.89 -10.04
N ILE A 64 -2.00 -3.19 -9.76
CA ILE A 64 -1.44 -3.04 -8.42
C ILE A 64 -1.81 -1.65 -7.93
N ILE A 65 -2.36 -1.57 -6.72
CA ILE A 65 -2.79 -0.32 -6.11
C ILE A 65 -1.97 -0.13 -4.85
N GLU A 66 -1.32 1.03 -4.74
CA GLU A 66 -0.65 1.47 -3.52
C GLU A 66 -1.52 2.53 -2.83
N GLY A 67 -1.59 2.46 -1.51
CA GLY A 67 -2.24 3.47 -0.68
C GLY A 67 -1.39 4.72 -0.49
N ALA A 68 -1.75 5.54 0.49
CA ALA A 68 -0.96 6.70 0.91
C ALA A 68 -0.72 6.63 2.43
N GLY A 69 0.15 5.72 2.86
CA GLY A 69 0.38 5.40 4.28
C GLY A 69 -0.25 4.07 4.71
N GLY A 70 -0.59 3.95 5.99
CA GLY A 70 -1.11 2.71 6.59
C GLY A 70 -2.59 2.44 6.31
N TRP A 71 -3.06 1.28 6.78
CA TRP A 71 -4.44 0.80 6.58
C TRP A 71 -5.51 1.82 7.00
N PHE A 72 -5.32 2.44 8.15
CA PHE A 72 -6.26 3.41 8.71
C PHE A 72 -5.95 4.87 8.36
N THR A 73 -5.15 5.13 7.33
CA THR A 73 -4.86 6.51 6.91
C THR A 73 -6.18 7.28 6.68
N PRO A 74 -6.43 8.38 7.42
CA PRO A 74 -7.59 9.20 7.20
C PRO A 74 -7.46 9.99 5.88
N ILE A 75 -8.52 9.98 5.08
CA ILE A 75 -8.63 10.81 3.88
C ILE A 75 -9.64 11.95 4.06
N SER A 76 -10.48 11.88 5.10
CA SER A 76 -11.34 12.96 5.57
C SER A 76 -11.57 12.81 7.08
N LYS A 77 -12.45 13.63 7.68
CA LYS A 77 -12.83 13.51 9.10
C LYS A 77 -13.50 12.17 9.44
N ILE A 78 -14.20 11.57 8.48
CA ILE A 78 -15.08 10.41 8.70
C ILE A 78 -14.73 9.20 7.83
N LYS A 79 -13.72 9.33 6.96
CA LYS A 79 -13.33 8.26 6.01
C LYS A 79 -11.83 8.00 6.07
N ARG A 80 -11.48 6.74 5.98
CA ARG A 80 -10.13 6.20 5.87
C ARG A 80 -9.93 5.57 4.49
N ILE A 81 -8.68 5.36 4.09
CA ILE A 81 -8.37 4.66 2.84
C ILE A 81 -8.94 3.24 2.85
N SER A 82 -8.93 2.55 4.00
CA SER A 82 -9.54 1.24 4.19
C SER A 82 -10.99 1.21 3.74
N ASP A 83 -11.79 2.25 3.99
CA ASP A 83 -13.22 2.23 3.67
C ASP A 83 -13.45 2.20 2.14
N TRP A 84 -12.53 2.77 1.36
CA TRP A 84 -12.55 2.65 -0.10
C TRP A 84 -12.15 1.25 -0.55
N VAL A 85 -11.10 0.69 0.04
CA VAL A 85 -10.65 -0.67 -0.25
C VAL A 85 -11.77 -1.69 0.02
N LEU A 86 -12.47 -1.55 1.16
CA LEU A 86 -13.64 -2.35 1.49
C LEU A 86 -14.75 -2.18 0.44
N LYS A 87 -15.09 -0.92 0.09
CA LYS A 87 -16.13 -0.63 -0.90
C LYS A 87 -15.85 -1.29 -2.26
N GLU A 88 -14.61 -1.28 -2.71
CA GLU A 88 -14.21 -1.85 -3.98
C GLU A 88 -13.88 -3.35 -3.88
N ASN A 89 -14.01 -3.96 -2.69
CA ASN A 89 -13.69 -5.36 -2.40
C ASN A 89 -12.30 -5.78 -2.91
N ILE A 90 -11.30 -4.94 -2.67
CA ILE A 90 -9.94 -5.15 -3.19
C ILE A 90 -9.18 -6.15 -2.32
N PRO A 91 -8.66 -7.27 -2.88
CA PRO A 91 -7.80 -8.19 -2.15
C PRO A 91 -6.48 -7.53 -1.72
N ILE A 92 -5.98 -7.89 -0.55
CA ILE A 92 -4.82 -7.23 0.06
C ILE A 92 -3.58 -8.13 0.03
N ILE A 93 -2.43 -7.49 -0.20
CA ILE A 93 -1.10 -8.03 0.08
C ILE A 93 -0.48 -7.13 1.15
N LEU A 94 0.01 -7.73 2.24
CA LEU A 94 0.70 -7.00 3.30
C LEU A 94 2.20 -6.92 2.99
N VAL A 95 2.80 -5.74 3.06
CA VAL A 95 4.26 -5.58 2.99
C VAL A 95 4.80 -5.34 4.39
N VAL A 96 5.70 -6.20 4.85
CA VAL A 96 6.31 -6.13 6.19
C VAL A 96 7.78 -5.74 6.06
N GLY A 97 8.12 -4.54 6.51
CA GLY A 97 9.52 -4.12 6.64
C GLY A 97 10.20 -4.88 7.78
N ILE A 98 11.23 -5.67 7.48
CA ILE A 98 11.91 -6.51 8.48
C ILE A 98 12.80 -5.65 9.38
N LYS A 99 12.33 -5.40 10.59
CA LYS A 99 13.00 -4.64 11.66
C LYS A 99 12.38 -4.95 13.04
N LEU A 100 13.01 -4.48 14.11
CA LEU A 100 12.41 -4.51 15.44
C LEU A 100 11.01 -3.87 15.43
N GLY A 101 10.05 -4.54 16.06
CA GLY A 101 8.64 -4.14 16.10
C GLY A 101 7.77 -4.61 14.92
N CYS A 102 8.37 -5.17 13.86
CA CYS A 102 7.60 -5.57 12.67
C CYS A 102 6.58 -6.68 12.93
N ILE A 103 6.87 -7.62 13.85
CA ILE A 103 5.98 -8.71 14.23
C ILE A 103 4.66 -8.15 14.80
N ASN A 104 4.76 -7.26 15.80
CA ASN A 104 3.60 -6.61 16.40
C ASN A 104 2.76 -5.86 15.35
N HIS A 105 3.41 -5.01 14.53
CA HIS A 105 2.70 -4.24 13.52
C HIS A 105 2.02 -5.12 12.46
N ALA A 106 2.68 -6.19 12.02
CA ALA A 106 2.11 -7.13 11.07
C ALA A 106 0.88 -7.83 11.66
N LEU A 107 0.97 -8.36 12.88
CA LEU A 107 -0.14 -9.03 13.54
C LEU A 107 -1.35 -8.11 13.75
N LEU A 108 -1.12 -6.91 14.31
CA LEU A 108 -2.19 -5.92 14.49
C LEU A 108 -2.86 -5.54 13.16
N THR A 109 -2.08 -5.38 12.10
CA THR A 109 -2.60 -5.05 10.77
C THR A 109 -3.43 -6.20 10.21
N VAL A 110 -2.95 -7.44 10.32
CA VAL A 110 -3.67 -8.64 9.87
C VAL A 110 -4.97 -8.83 10.62
N GLU A 111 -4.97 -8.69 11.95
CA GLU A 111 -6.19 -8.83 12.76
C GLU A 111 -7.27 -7.82 12.35
N VAL A 112 -6.88 -6.57 12.13
CA VAL A 112 -7.79 -5.52 11.70
C VAL A 112 -8.33 -5.79 10.29
N ILE A 113 -7.49 -6.22 9.35
CA ILE A 113 -7.95 -6.55 7.99
C ILE A 113 -8.90 -7.75 8.03
N LYS A 114 -8.58 -8.81 8.79
CA LYS A 114 -9.45 -10.00 8.93
C LYS A 114 -10.86 -9.63 9.42
N LYS A 115 -10.99 -8.69 10.36
CA LYS A 115 -12.28 -8.18 10.84
C LYS A 115 -13.14 -7.50 9.77
N THR A 116 -12.54 -7.09 8.66
CA THR A 116 -13.27 -6.45 7.55
C THR A 116 -13.90 -7.45 6.58
N GLY A 117 -13.57 -8.75 6.69
CA GLY A 117 -13.99 -9.79 5.74
C GLY A 117 -13.24 -9.76 4.40
N LEU A 118 -12.33 -8.80 4.19
CA LEU A 118 -11.52 -8.74 2.97
C LEU A 118 -10.51 -9.89 2.88
N VAL A 119 -10.24 -10.31 1.65
CA VAL A 119 -9.28 -11.37 1.37
C VAL A 119 -7.86 -10.85 1.49
N LEU A 120 -7.10 -11.40 2.44
CA LEU A 120 -5.66 -11.20 2.56
C LEU A 120 -4.92 -12.30 1.79
N LYS A 121 -4.45 -11.98 0.57
CA LYS A 121 -3.85 -12.94 -0.37
C LYS A 121 -2.46 -13.42 0.03
N GLY A 122 -1.78 -12.65 0.88
CA GLY A 122 -0.48 -13.02 1.42
C GLY A 122 0.29 -11.81 1.91
N TRP A 123 1.57 -12.03 2.19
CA TRP A 123 2.49 -10.99 2.62
C TRP A 123 3.87 -11.14 1.99
N ILE A 124 4.56 -10.02 1.91
CA ILE A 124 5.93 -9.91 1.38
C ILE A 124 6.83 -9.36 2.49
N ALA A 125 7.96 -10.02 2.70
CA ALA A 125 9.03 -9.48 3.53
C ALA A 125 9.85 -8.47 2.72
N ASN A 126 10.02 -7.25 3.25
CA ASN A 126 10.86 -6.24 2.63
C ASN A 126 12.06 -5.93 3.54
N ASN A 127 13.27 -6.27 3.08
CA ASN A 127 14.49 -5.95 3.81
C ASN A 127 14.85 -4.48 3.64
N ILE A 128 14.47 -3.67 4.63
CA ILE A 128 14.73 -2.23 4.62
C ILE A 128 16.15 -1.87 5.08
N ASN A 129 16.88 -2.84 5.65
CA ASN A 129 18.26 -2.74 6.10
C ASN A 129 19.03 -4.00 5.69
N ILE A 130 20.36 -3.96 5.81
CA ILE A 130 21.22 -5.14 5.71
C ILE A 130 20.75 -6.20 6.71
N LYS A 131 20.74 -7.47 6.27
CA LYS A 131 20.31 -8.60 7.10
C LYS A 131 21.16 -8.68 8.37
N THR A 132 20.49 -8.79 9.51
CA THR A 132 21.13 -9.07 10.80
C THR A 132 21.14 -10.56 11.07
N ILE A 133 21.88 -10.99 12.11
CA ILE A 133 21.90 -12.38 12.56
C ILE A 133 20.50 -12.92 12.92
N TRP A 134 19.58 -12.05 13.32
CA TRP A 134 18.21 -12.41 13.75
C TRP A 134 17.21 -12.54 12.60
N HIS A 135 17.66 -12.30 11.37
CA HIS A 135 16.76 -12.13 10.23
C HIS A 135 15.87 -13.38 10.00
N ASN A 136 16.44 -14.58 10.09
CA ASN A 136 15.70 -15.82 9.87
C ASN A 136 14.65 -16.05 10.97
N GLU A 137 14.96 -15.69 12.21
CA GLU A 137 14.08 -15.78 13.37
C GLU A 137 12.88 -14.85 13.22
N TYR A 138 13.10 -13.62 12.72
CA TYR A 138 12.00 -12.69 12.40
C TYR A 138 11.09 -13.26 11.31
N ILE A 139 11.67 -13.78 10.21
CA ILE A 139 10.88 -14.35 9.11
C ILE A 139 10.08 -15.57 9.59
N ASN A 140 10.69 -16.48 10.34
CA ASN A 140 10.01 -17.66 10.87
C ASN A 140 8.90 -17.28 11.85
N THR A 141 9.14 -16.29 12.72
CA THR A 141 8.11 -15.80 13.64
C THR A 141 6.93 -15.21 12.87
N LEU A 142 7.16 -14.40 11.83
CA LEU A 142 6.09 -13.87 10.99
C LEU A 142 5.31 -14.97 10.26
N LYS A 143 6.01 -15.94 9.66
CA LYS A 143 5.37 -17.08 8.98
C LYS A 143 4.45 -17.85 9.93
N ASN A 144 4.93 -18.16 11.13
CA ASN A 144 4.19 -18.94 12.12
C ASN A 144 2.96 -18.20 12.68
N ASN A 145 3.05 -16.87 12.85
CA ASN A 145 2.00 -16.11 13.53
C ASN A 145 0.98 -15.46 12.59
N LEU A 146 1.34 -15.11 11.35
CA LEU A 146 0.40 -14.42 10.45
C LEU A 146 -0.65 -15.36 9.85
N CYS A 147 -0.32 -16.66 9.71
CA CYS A 147 -1.20 -17.69 9.14
C CYS A 147 -1.82 -17.28 7.79
N ILE A 148 -1.01 -16.66 6.93
CA ILE A 148 -1.35 -16.24 5.57
C ILE A 148 -0.17 -16.53 4.64
N ASN A 149 -0.42 -16.62 3.34
CA ASN A 149 0.58 -17.04 2.37
C ASN A 149 1.81 -16.13 2.36
N PHE A 150 3.01 -16.70 2.46
CA PHE A 150 4.26 -15.96 2.28
C PHE A 150 4.60 -15.91 0.80
N LEU A 151 4.52 -14.73 0.20
CA LEU A 151 4.69 -14.54 -1.24
C LEU A 151 6.16 -14.40 -1.65
N GLY A 152 7.04 -14.09 -0.70
CA GLY A 152 8.47 -13.97 -0.94
C GLY A 152 9.12 -12.85 -0.14
N GLU A 153 10.40 -12.65 -0.42
CA GLU A 153 11.27 -11.71 0.25
C GLU A 153 11.97 -10.82 -0.78
N ILE A 154 11.93 -9.51 -0.56
CA ILE A 154 12.67 -8.53 -1.34
C ILE A 154 14.00 -8.28 -0.61
N PRO A 155 15.16 -8.44 -1.29
CA PRO A 155 16.47 -8.18 -0.69
C PRO A 155 16.64 -6.69 -0.38
N TYR A 156 17.63 -6.37 0.45
CA TYR A 156 17.98 -4.99 0.68
C TYR A 156 18.51 -4.36 -0.62
N LEU A 157 17.76 -3.38 -1.15
CA LEU A 157 18.15 -2.63 -2.33
C LEU A 157 18.79 -1.32 -1.89
N ASN A 158 20.10 -1.21 -2.07
CA ASN A 158 20.82 0.03 -1.79
C ASN A 158 20.35 1.12 -2.77
N LYS A 159 20.40 2.41 -2.38
CA LYS A 159 19.86 3.52 -3.21
C LYS A 159 20.43 3.60 -4.63
N ASN A 160 21.59 3.01 -4.89
CA ASN A 160 22.22 2.95 -6.21
C ASN A 160 21.63 1.87 -7.14
N ASN A 161 20.72 1.02 -6.64
CA ASN A 161 20.11 -0.10 -7.37
C ASN A 161 18.60 0.10 -7.62
N LYS A 162 18.11 1.35 -7.57
CA LYS A 162 16.70 1.70 -7.85
C LYS A 162 16.54 2.32 -9.24
#